data_AF-A0A3M8QSR2-F1
#
_entry.id   AF-A0A3M8QSR2-F1
#
_cell.length_a   1.000
_cell.length_b   1.000
_cell.length_c   1.000
_cell.angle_alpha   90.00
_cell.angle_beta   90.00
_cell.angle_gamma   90.00
#
_symmetry.space_group_name_H-M   'P 1'
#
loop_
_entity.id
_entity.type
_entity.pdbx_description
1 polymer ?
#
loop_
_entity_poly.entity_id
_entity_poly.type
_entity_poly.pdbx_seq_one_letter_code
_entity_poly.pdbx_strand_id
1 'polypeptide(L)' 'MDNTQNLLAALRRVRSFPAYSSFMAQNERLRIKRELQKRLLRIRRQRSLQRRALHVVQMQRHLMRGIFA' A
#
# COMPACT_ATOMS: atom_id res chain seq x y z
N MET A 1 12.17 -6.25 -1.27
CA MET A 1 11.15 -6.02 -2.32
C MET A 1 9.76 -6.13 -1.72
N ASP A 2 9.20 -5.03 -1.21
CA ASP A 2 7.83 -4.97 -0.67
C ASP A 2 6.80 -5.01 -1.80
N ASN A 3 6.71 -6.16 -2.47
CA ASN A 3 5.81 -6.33 -3.59
C ASN A 3 4.37 -6.40 -3.05
N THR A 4 3.47 -5.57 -3.58
CA THR A 4 2.06 -5.49 -3.14
C THR A 4 1.40 -6.87 -3.15
N GLN A 5 1.77 -7.71 -4.12
CA GLN A 5 1.31 -9.10 -4.23
C GLN A 5 1.73 -9.96 -3.03
N ASN A 6 2.94 -9.79 -2.52
CA ASN A 6 3.44 -10.52 -1.34
C ASN A 6 2.67 -10.11 -0.07
N LEU A 7 2.37 -8.81 0.09
CA LEU A 7 1.54 -8.29 1.18
C LEU A 7 0.10 -8.84 1.12
N LEU A 8 -0.49 -8.90 -0.07
CA LEU A 8 -1.83 -9.48 -0.25
C LEU A 8 -1.83 -10.99 -0.01
N ALA A 9 -0.80 -11.72 -0.44
CA ALA A 9 -0.64 -13.14 -0.14
C ALA A 9 -0.49 -13.39 1.37
N ALA A 10 0.31 -12.58 2.07
CA ALA A 10 0.45 -12.65 3.52
C ALA A 10 -0.88 -12.40 4.25
N LEU A 11 -1.67 -11.40 3.81
CA LEU A 11 -3.01 -11.15 4.37
C LEU A 11 -3.97 -12.33 4.16
N ARG A 12 -3.91 -13.00 3.00
CA ARG A 12 -4.71 -14.21 2.75
C ARG A 12 -4.32 -15.34 3.70
N ARG A 13 -3.01 -15.58 3.89
CA ARG A 13 -2.50 -16.60 4.82
C ARG A 13 -2.95 -16.33 6.26
N VAL A 14 -2.86 -15.08 6.73
CA VAL A 14 -3.31 -14.70 8.09
C VAL A 14 -4.83 -14.90 8.26
N ARG A 15 -5.62 -14.79 7.18
CA ARG A 15 -7.05 -15.05 7.20
C ARG A 15 -7.37 -16.54 7.21
N SER A 16 -6.66 -17.33 6.43
CA SER A 16 -6.86 -18.79 6.31
C SER A 16 -6.14 -19.58 7.40
N PHE A 17 -5.36 -18.91 8.24
CA PHE A 17 -4.61 -19.55 9.30
C PHE A 17 -5.56 -20.16 10.33
N PRO A 18 -5.29 -21.40 10.81
CA PRO A 18 -6.16 -22.06 11.77
C PRO A 18 -6.41 -21.18 12.99
N ALA A 19 -7.66 -21.14 13.45
CA ALA A 19 -7.98 -20.48 14.70
C ALA A 19 -7.38 -21.32 15.83
N TYR A 20 -6.23 -20.90 16.34
CA TYR A 20 -5.72 -21.44 17.59
C TYR A 20 -6.64 -21.00 18.74
N SER A 21 -6.88 -21.90 19.69
CA SER A 21 -7.76 -21.69 20.85
C SER A 21 -7.18 -20.74 21.90
N SER A 22 -5.93 -20.30 21.77
CA SER A 22 -5.30 -19.41 22.76
C SER A 22 -5.57 -17.94 22.47
N PHE A 23 -5.91 -17.19 23.53
CA PHE A 23 -6.09 -15.74 23.48
C PHE A 23 -4.86 -15.01 22.92
N MET A 24 -3.66 -15.47 23.28
CA MET A 24 -2.41 -14.90 22.77
C MET A 24 -2.25 -15.08 21.26
N ALA A 25 -2.57 -16.25 20.72
CA ALA A 25 -2.50 -16.49 19.29
C ALA A 25 -3.52 -15.66 18.49
N GLN A 26 -4.73 -15.47 19.03
CA GLN A 26 -5.74 -14.58 18.45
C GLN A 26 -5.22 -13.14 18.37
N ASN A 27 -4.61 -12.64 19.44
CA ASN A 27 -4.05 -11.28 19.50
C ASN A 27 -2.85 -11.09 18.56
N GLU A 28 -1.94 -12.07 18.51
CA GLU A 28 -0.81 -12.10 17.58
C GLU A 28 -1.30 -12.01 16.12
N ARG A 29 -2.32 -12.81 15.78
CA ARG A 29 -2.93 -12.81 14.44
C ARG A 29 -3.53 -11.45 14.08
N LEU A 30 -4.24 -10.82 15.01
CA LEU A 30 -4.80 -9.49 14.81
C LEU A 30 -3.71 -8.42 14.65
N ARG A 31 -2.63 -8.51 15.43
CA ARG A 31 -1.46 -7.63 15.33
C ARG A 31 -0.82 -7.72 13.94
N ILE A 32 -0.52 -8.94 13.49
CA ILE A 32 0.08 -9.18 12.16
C ILE A 32 -0.84 -8.66 11.05
N LYS A 33 -2.15 -8.94 11.12
CA LYS A 33 -3.13 -8.44 10.15
C LYS A 33 -3.10 -6.91 10.06
N ARG A 34 -3.13 -6.21 11.20
CA ARG A 34 -3.11 -4.74 11.24
C ARG A 34 -1.80 -4.19 10.66
N GLU A 35 -0.67 -4.82 10.96
CA GLU A 35 0.62 -4.38 10.45
C GLU A 35 0.70 -4.51 8.92
N LEU A 36 0.29 -5.64 8.37
CA LEU A 36 0.24 -5.86 6.92
C LEU A 36 -0.69 -4.86 6.22
N GLN A 37 -1.86 -4.57 6.82
CA GLN A 37 -2.78 -3.55 6.32
C GLN A 37 -2.15 -2.14 6.33
N LYS A 38 -1.46 -1.75 7.41
CA LYS A 38 -0.75 -0.47 7.49
C LYS A 38 0.32 -0.34 6.40
N ARG A 39 1.11 -1.39 6.17
CA ARG A 39 2.12 -1.43 5.09
C ARG A 39 1.47 -1.26 3.72
N LEU A 40 0.37 -1.96 3.45
CA LEU A 40 -0.38 -1.84 2.21
C LEU A 40 -0.94 -0.41 2.00
N LEU A 41 -1.47 0.22 3.06
CA LEU A 41 -1.96 1.59 3.03
C LEU A 41 -0.84 2.58 2.67
N ARG A 42 0.36 2.44 3.27
CA ARG A 42 1.51 3.29 2.97
C ARG A 42 1.90 3.21 1.50
N ILE A 43 1.98 2.00 0.93
CA ILE A 43 2.28 1.80 -0.49
C ILE A 43 1.23 2.46 -1.38
N ARG A 44 -0.07 2.31 -1.05
CA ARG A 44 -1.16 2.95 -1.79
C ARG A 44 -1.07 4.47 -1.78
N ARG A 45 -0.80 5.06 -0.60
CA ARG A 45 -0.60 6.51 -0.44
C ARG A 45 0.62 6.99 -1.22
N GLN A 46 1.73 6.26 -1.18
CA GLN A 46 2.93 6.62 -1.92
C GLN A 46 2.68 6.62 -3.44
N ARG A 47 1.96 5.61 -3.95
CA ARG A 47 1.57 5.56 -5.37
C ARG A 47 0.62 6.69 -5.77
N SER A 48 -0.34 7.06 -4.91
CA SER A 48 -1.24 8.17 -5.21
C SER A 48 -0.51 9.51 -5.22
N LEU A 49 0.44 9.72 -4.30
CA LEU A 49 1.28 10.91 -4.27
C LEU A 49 2.18 10.99 -5.51
N GLN A 50 2.83 9.89 -5.90
CA GLN A 50 3.64 9.83 -7.12
C GLN A 50 2.82 10.15 -8.37
N ARG A 51 1.61 9.59 -8.51
CA ARG A 51 0.71 9.90 -9.64
C ARG A 51 0.32 11.38 -9.69
N ARG A 52 0.02 11.99 -8.54
CA ARG A 52 -0.28 13.43 -8.45
C ARG A 52 0.93 14.28 -8.84
N ALA A 53 2.13 13.91 -8.36
CA ALA A 53 3.36 14.61 -8.72
C ALA A 53 3.64 14.54 -10.22
N LEU A 54 3.50 13.37 -10.84
CA LEU A 54 3.65 13.21 -12.29
C LEU A 54 2.66 14.06 -13.08
N HIS A 55 1.40 14.13 -12.64
CA HIS A 55 0.38 14.96 -13.28
C HIS A 55 0.71 16.45 -13.20
N VAL A 56 1.19 16.94 -12.05
CA VAL A 56 1.65 18.34 -11.89
C VAL A 56 2.82 18.65 -12.81
N VAL A 57 3.81 17.74 -12.91
CA VAL A 57 4.96 17.91 -13.81
C VAL A 57 4.50 17.94 -15.28
N GLN A 58 3.54 17.12 -15.68
CA GLN A 58 2.97 17.14 -17.03
C GLN A 58 2.26 18.46 -17.35
N MET A 59 1.49 19.01 -16.39
CA MET A 59 0.81 20.30 -16.55
C MET A 59 1.79 21.46 -16.66
N GLN A 60 2.83 21.49 -15.84
CA GLN A 60 3.90 22.50 -15.96
C GLN A 60 4.60 22.44 -17.32
N ARG A 61 4.90 21.23 -17.82
CA ARG A 61 5.51 21.06 -19.15
C ARG A 61 4.62 21.56 -20.29
N HIS A 62 3.30 21.40 -20.20
CA HIS A 62 2.37 21.94 -21.21
C HIS A 62 2.31 23.47 -21.15
N LEU A 63 2.21 24.06 -19.96
CA LEU A 63 2.19 25.52 -19.80
C LEU A 63 3.48 26.17 -20.30
N MET A 64 4.64 25.59 -19.97
CA MET A 64 5.94 26.12 -20.44
C MET A 64 6.16 25.95 -21.95
N ARG A 65 5.48 24.99 -22.60
CA ARG A 65 5.51 24.83 -24.06
C ARG A 65 4.60 25.80 -24.81
N GLY A 66 3.54 26.30 -24.17
CA GLY A 66 2.62 27.27 -24.77
C GLY A 66 3.08 28.73 -24.68
N ILE A 67 4.12 29.03 -23.91
CA ILE A 67 4.65 30.40 -23.71
C ILE A 67 5.78 30.73 -24.71
N PHE A 68 6.36 29.72 -25.38
CA PHE A 68 7.44 29.88 -26.37
C PHE A 68 7.00 29.60 -27.82
N ALA A 69 5.70 29.62 -28.11
CA ALA A 69 5.13 29.47 -29.46
C ALA A 69 4.50 30.78 -29.92
#